data_AF-A0A661AHA0-F1
#
_entry.id   AF-A0A661AHA0-F1
#
_cell.length_a   1.000
_cell.length_b   1.000
_cell.length_c   1.000
_cell.angle_alpha   90.00
_cell.angle_beta   90.00
_cell.angle_gamma   90.00
#
_symmetry.space_group_name_H-M   'P 1'
#
loop_
_entity.id
_entity.type
_entity.pdbx_description
1 polymer ?
#
loop_
_entity_poly.entity_id
_entity_poly.type
_entity_poly.pdbx_seq_one_letter_code
_entity_poly.pdbx_strand_id
1 'polypeptide(L)' 'MGKFYIETYGCQMNVYDSHILRSILKEMGWEEVNNEREADLII' A
#
# COMPACT_ATOMS: atom_id res chain seq x y z
N MET A 1 -9.16 12.35 3.03
CA MET A 1 -7.85 11.71 2.78
C MET A 1 -8.14 10.27 2.35
N GLY A 2 -7.44 9.73 1.36
CA GLY A 2 -7.77 8.42 0.78
C GLY A 2 -7.18 7.25 1.57
N LYS A 3 -7.84 6.09 1.46
CA LYS A 3 -7.40 4.80 2.00
C LYS A 3 -6.77 3.95 0.92
N PHE A 4 -5.71 3.21 1.23
CA PHE A 4 -5.06 2.32 0.28
C PHE A 4 -4.80 0.92 0.84
N TYR A 5 -4.82 -0.07 -0.04
CA TYR A 5 -4.47 -1.46 0.24
C TYR A 5 -3.34 -1.87 -0.71
N ILE A 6 -2.27 -2.45 -0.19
CA ILE A 6 -1.20 -3.05 -1.01
C ILE A 6 -1.12 -4.53 -0.71
N GLU A 7 -1.32 -5.35 -1.73
CA GLU A 7 -1.04 -6.78 -1.71
C GLU A 7 0.27 -7.04 -2.44
N THR A 8 1.16 -7.84 -1.85
CA THR A 8 2.50 -8.05 -2.41
C THR A 8 2.64 -9.47 -2.90
N TYR A 9 2.78 -9.65 -4.21
CA TYR A 9 3.07 -10.94 -4.83
C TYR A 9 4.50 -10.99 -5.38
N GLY A 10 5.14 -12.15 -5.28
CA GLY A 10 6.45 -12.41 -5.90
C GLY A 10 7.57 -12.65 -4.88
N CYS A 11 8.71 -11.99 -5.06
CA CYS A 11 9.95 -12.25 -4.32
C CYS A 11 10.33 -11.11 -3.36
N GLN A 12 11.52 -11.20 -2.77
CA GLN A 12 12.04 -10.18 -1.85
C GLN A 12 12.12 -8.77 -2.46
N MET A 13 12.35 -8.68 -3.78
CA MET A 13 12.35 -7.41 -4.49
C MET A 13 10.96 -6.76 -4.43
N ASN A 14 9.88 -7.52 -4.66
CA ASN A 14 8.52 -7.01 -4.58
C ASN A 14 8.16 -6.57 -3.16
N VAL A 15 8.63 -7.28 -2.13
CA VAL A 15 8.48 -6.87 -0.72
C VAL A 15 9.14 -5.53 -0.46
N TYR A 16 10.39 -5.36 -0.94
CA TYR A 16 11.11 -4.09 -0.82
C TYR A 16 10.39 -2.94 -1.53
N ASP A 17 9.98 -3.15 -2.79
CA ASP A 17 9.28 -2.14 -3.59
C ASP A 17 7.94 -1.75 -2.95
N SER A 18 7.16 -2.73 -2.48
CA SER A 18 5.90 -2.47 -1.78
C SER A 18 6.10 -1.74 -0.45
N HIS A 19 7.22 -1.94 0.26
CA HIS A 19 7.54 -1.16 1.46
C HIS A 19 7.84 0.30 1.13
N ILE A 20 8.61 0.56 0.06
CA ILE A 20 8.88 1.93 -0.40
C ILE A 20 7.57 2.64 -0.75
N LEU A 21 6.67 1.97 -1.51
CA LEU A 21 5.36 2.50 -1.86
C LEU A 21 4.49 2.82 -0.63
N ARG A 22 4.44 1.91 0.36
CA ARG A 22 3.73 2.16 1.63
C ARG A 22 4.23 3.42 2.33
N SER A 23 5.55 3.62 2.39
CA SER A 23 6.15 4.79 3.03
C SER A 23 5.76 6.09 2.33
N ILE A 24 5.86 6.13 0.99
CA ILE A 24 5.50 7.30 0.19
C ILE A 24 4.03 7.66 0.39
N LEU A 25 3.13 6.68 0.33
CA LEU A 25 1.69 6.92 0.51
C LEU A 25 1.37 7.44 1.91
N LYS A 26 2.02 6.90 2.95
CA LYS A 26 1.88 7.41 4.33
C LYS A 26 2.40 8.83 4.48
N GLU A 27 3.53 9.18 3.87
CA GLU A 27 4.06 10.55 3.84
C GLU A 27 3.12 11.53 3.12
N MET A 28 2.43 11.06 2.08
CA MET A 28 1.37 11.80 1.39
C MET A 28 0.05 11.88 2.18
N GLY A 29 0.00 11.30 3.37
CA GLY A 29 -1.15 11.33 4.29
C GLY A 29 -2.20 10.24 4.05
N TRP A 30 -1.95 9.27 3.17
CA TRP A 30 -2.89 8.18 2.94
C TRP A 30 -2.89 7.17 4.09
N GLU A 31 -4.04 6.54 4.31
CA GLU A 31 -4.22 5.54 5.37
C GLU A 31 -4.17 4.12 4.79
N GLU A 32 -3.31 3.26 5.33
CA GLU A 32 -3.24 1.85 4.94
C GLU A 32 -4.36 1.07 5.62
N VAL A 33 -5.14 0.31 4.84
CA VAL A 33 -6.18 -0.60 5.34
C VAL A 33 -5.76 -2.06 5.18
N ASN A 34 -6.40 -2.96 5.91
CA ASN A 34 -6.13 -4.41 5.86
C ASN A 34 -7.11 -5.17 4.94
N ASN A 35 -7.97 -4.45 4.22
CA ASN A 35 -9.00 -5.03 3.37
C ASN A 35 -9.17 -4.18 2.12
N GLU A 36 -9.07 -4.82 0.94
CA GLU A 36 -9.27 -4.18 -0.35
C GLU A 36 -10.63 -3.46 -0.48
N ARG A 37 -11.67 -3.91 0.24
CA ARG A 37 -13.03 -3.34 0.20
C ARG A 37 -13.14 -1.99 0.87
N GLU A 38 -12.16 -1.64 1.70
CA GLU A 38 -12.12 -0.36 2.43
C GLU A 38 -11.21 0.66 1.75
N ALA A 39 -10.53 0.27 0.67
CA ALA A 39 -9.54 1.08 -0.01
C ALA A 39 -10.14 1.88 -1.18
N ASP A 40 -9.71 3.14 -1.30
CA ASP A 40 -9.94 3.96 -2.47
C ASP A 40 -8.90 3.65 -3.58
N LEU A 41 -7.77 3.06 -3.20
CA LEU A 41 -6.66 2.65 -4.07
C LEU A 41 -6.16 1.25 -3.70
N ILE A 42 -6.13 0.34 -4.68
CA ILE A 42 -5.63 -1.03 -4.51
C ILE A 42 -4.40 -1.20 -5.40
N ILE A 43 -3.32 -1.75 -4.84
CA ILE A 43 -2.02 -1.97 -5.50
C ILE A 43 -1.60 -3.43 -5.33
#